data_AF-A0A1W9QRK4-F1
#
_entry.id   AF-A0A1W9QRK4-F1
#
_cell.length_a   1.000
_cell.length_b   1.000
_cell.length_c   1.000
_cell.angle_alpha   90.00
_cell.angle_beta   90.00
_cell.angle_gamma   90.00
#
_symmetry.space_group_name_H-M   'P 1'
#
loop_
_entity.id
_entity.type
_entity.pdbx_description
1 polymer ?
#
loop_
_entity_poly.entity_id
_entity_poly.type
_entity_poly.pdbx_seq_one_letter_code
_entity_poly.pdbx_strand_id
1 'polypeptide(L)'
;ENISTGKYSLASGFQNEATGDYSTALGYKNIASWKYSFAGGEESVASGLRAFAYGQFAEAQGARSLALGKNVTAMGGNSVVIGRCARTLTSDAMIIGYGADPDNYLENNISGSLMIGFGSDVPTLFVGHASGAGKTGSVGIGTTNPTAQLEVNGPFKVTDWSYLQTINLGGYDINQVDEIIGNNRK
;
A
#
# COMPACT_ATOMS: atom_id res chain seq x y z
N GLU A 1 -13.68 -26.87 -15.73
CA GLU A 1 -12.62 -27.85 -15.42
C GLU A 1 -11.48 -27.14 -14.71
N ASN A 2 -10.79 -27.77 -13.75
CA ASN A 2 -9.58 -27.20 -13.15
C ASN A 2 -8.33 -27.77 -13.85
N ILE A 3 -7.28 -26.97 -14.00
CA ILE A 3 -5.98 -27.36 -14.57
C ILE A 3 -4.94 -27.34 -13.44
N SER A 4 -4.23 -28.44 -13.22
CA SER A 4 -3.17 -28.55 -12.21
C SER A 4 -1.97 -29.28 -12.82
N THR A 5 -1.02 -28.55 -13.39
CA THR A 5 0.14 -29.13 -14.12
C THR A 5 1.47 -28.97 -13.39
N GLY A 6 1.56 -28.07 -12.41
CA GLY A 6 2.75 -27.89 -11.58
C GLY A 6 3.01 -29.07 -10.65
N LYS A 7 4.28 -29.37 -10.36
CA LYS A 7 4.63 -30.43 -9.41
C LYS A 7 4.10 -30.06 -8.02
N TYR A 8 3.33 -30.95 -7.39
CA TYR A 8 2.67 -30.69 -6.10
C TYR A 8 1.73 -29.47 -6.09
N SER A 9 1.15 -29.10 -7.24
CA SER A 9 0.17 -28.03 -7.29
C SER A 9 -1.23 -28.51 -6.84
N LEU A 10 -2.09 -27.55 -6.46
CA LEU A 10 -3.48 -27.79 -6.09
C LEU A 10 -4.40 -26.81 -6.81
N ALA A 11 -5.35 -27.31 -7.59
CA ALA A 11 -6.45 -26.52 -8.15
C ALA A 11 -7.80 -27.05 -7.65
N SER A 12 -8.56 -26.23 -6.91
CA SER A 12 -9.84 -26.64 -6.31
C SER A 12 -10.93 -25.58 -6.47
N GLY A 13 -12.15 -26.01 -6.83
CA GLY A 13 -13.27 -25.15 -7.20
C GLY A 13 -13.64 -25.27 -8.67
N PHE A 14 -13.91 -24.17 -9.37
CA PHE A 14 -14.31 -24.15 -10.77
C PHE A 14 -13.38 -23.29 -11.64
N GLN A 15 -12.83 -23.87 -12.71
CA GLN A 15 -12.00 -23.17 -13.70
C GLN A 15 -10.67 -22.61 -13.19
N ASN A 16 -10.09 -23.18 -12.14
CA ASN A 16 -8.80 -22.73 -11.62
C ASN A 16 -7.62 -23.34 -12.38
N GLU A 17 -6.51 -22.62 -12.46
CA GLU A 17 -5.26 -23.03 -13.09
C GLU A 17 -4.08 -22.92 -12.11
N ALA A 18 -3.53 -24.05 -11.68
CA ALA A 18 -2.34 -24.14 -10.83
C ALA A 18 -1.18 -24.78 -11.62
N THR A 19 -0.51 -23.95 -12.44
CA THR A 19 0.53 -24.40 -13.39
C THR A 19 1.96 -24.25 -12.86
N GLY A 20 2.16 -23.50 -11.76
CA GLY A 20 3.44 -23.39 -11.07
C GLY A 20 3.72 -24.58 -10.14
N ASP A 21 4.98 -24.98 -10.01
CA ASP A 21 5.40 -25.95 -8.99
C ASP A 21 5.05 -25.47 -7.58
N TYR A 22 4.43 -26.32 -6.77
CA TYR A 22 3.92 -26.01 -5.43
C TYR A 22 2.90 -24.86 -5.40
N SER A 23 2.27 -24.54 -6.53
CA SER A 23 1.27 -23.47 -6.59
C SER A 23 -0.12 -23.95 -6.16
N THR A 24 -0.95 -23.01 -5.72
CA THR A 24 -2.30 -23.30 -5.25
C THR A 24 -3.28 -22.31 -5.86
N ALA A 25 -4.33 -22.81 -6.53
CA ALA A 25 -5.43 -22.03 -7.08
C ALA A 25 -6.78 -22.48 -6.48
N LEU A 26 -7.48 -21.62 -5.72
CA LEU A 26 -8.69 -21.99 -4.95
C LEU A 26 -9.87 -21.05 -5.18
N GLY A 27 -10.98 -21.55 -5.74
CA GLY A 27 -12.22 -20.78 -5.90
C GLY A 27 -12.78 -20.81 -7.31
N TYR A 28 -13.03 -19.66 -7.91
CA TYR A 28 -13.55 -19.52 -9.28
C TYR A 28 -12.53 -18.83 -10.19
N LYS A 29 -12.07 -19.50 -11.24
CA LYS A 29 -11.20 -18.93 -12.29
C LYS A 29 -9.87 -18.30 -11.82
N ASN A 30 -9.26 -18.83 -10.76
CA ASN A 30 -7.99 -18.31 -10.27
C ASN A 30 -6.81 -18.90 -11.03
N ILE A 31 -5.72 -18.13 -11.19
CA ILE A 31 -4.50 -18.54 -11.90
C ILE A 31 -3.29 -18.39 -10.98
N ALA A 32 -2.67 -19.51 -10.59
CA ALA A 32 -1.42 -19.57 -9.84
C ALA A 32 -0.32 -20.17 -10.73
N SER A 33 0.36 -19.30 -11.50
CA SER A 33 1.21 -19.71 -12.62
C SER A 33 2.71 -19.78 -12.34
N TRP A 34 3.15 -19.44 -11.12
CA TRP A 34 4.56 -19.47 -10.75
C TRP A 34 4.83 -20.27 -9.48
N LYS A 35 6.10 -20.50 -9.19
CA LYS A 35 6.52 -21.47 -8.19
C LYS A 35 6.18 -20.91 -6.81
N TYR A 36 5.56 -21.74 -5.97
CA TYR A 36 5.04 -21.36 -4.66
C TYR A 36 4.01 -20.22 -4.70
N SER A 37 3.38 -19.93 -5.85
CA SER A 37 2.37 -18.88 -5.91
C SER A 37 1.01 -19.38 -5.40
N PHE A 38 0.22 -18.48 -4.82
CA PHE A 38 -1.11 -18.76 -4.30
C PHE A 38 -2.09 -17.77 -4.90
N ALA A 39 -3.14 -18.27 -5.55
CA ALA A 39 -4.26 -17.47 -6.05
C ALA A 39 -5.59 -18.00 -5.48
N GLY A 40 -6.40 -17.17 -4.86
CA GLY A 40 -7.71 -17.62 -4.38
C GLY A 40 -8.79 -16.56 -4.38
N GLY A 41 -10.05 -16.99 -4.38
CA GLY A 41 -11.22 -16.11 -4.53
C GLY A 41 -11.85 -16.25 -5.91
N GLU A 42 -12.03 -15.14 -6.61
CA GLU A 42 -12.69 -15.06 -7.92
C GLU A 42 -11.79 -14.31 -8.92
N GLU A 43 -11.37 -14.98 -9.98
CA GLU A 43 -10.53 -14.38 -11.04
C GLU A 43 -9.24 -13.73 -10.50
N SER A 44 -8.67 -14.26 -9.41
CA SER A 44 -7.37 -13.81 -8.89
C SER A 44 -6.19 -14.43 -9.64
N VAL A 45 -5.10 -13.68 -9.80
CA VAL A 45 -3.90 -14.09 -10.54
C VAL A 45 -2.65 -13.90 -9.67
N ALA A 46 -1.92 -14.98 -9.43
CA ALA A 46 -0.60 -14.96 -8.78
C ALA A 46 0.46 -15.48 -9.76
N SER A 47 1.07 -14.54 -10.48
CA SER A 47 2.03 -14.78 -11.57
C SER A 47 3.47 -14.49 -11.20
N GLY A 48 3.76 -13.99 -9.99
CA GLY A 48 5.11 -13.83 -9.46
C GLY A 48 5.61 -15.06 -8.67
N LEU A 49 6.94 -15.27 -8.64
CA LEU A 49 7.56 -16.28 -7.78
C LEU A 49 7.21 -16.01 -6.30
N ARG A 50 6.61 -16.97 -5.59
CA ARG A 50 6.10 -16.79 -4.21
C ARG A 50 5.07 -15.66 -4.05
N ALA A 51 4.36 -15.30 -5.12
CA ALA A 51 3.31 -14.30 -5.05
C ALA A 51 2.05 -14.84 -4.36
N PHE A 52 1.32 -13.99 -3.65
CA PHE A 52 0.07 -14.31 -2.99
C PHE A 52 -1.02 -13.35 -3.45
N ALA A 53 -2.05 -13.85 -4.12
CA ALA A 53 -3.23 -13.11 -4.54
C ALA A 53 -4.49 -13.72 -3.90
N TYR A 54 -5.29 -12.91 -3.22
CA TYR A 54 -6.58 -13.36 -2.71
C TYR A 54 -7.67 -12.28 -2.81
N GLY A 55 -8.77 -12.61 -3.47
CA GLY A 55 -9.97 -11.77 -3.58
C GLY A 55 -10.59 -11.80 -4.96
N GLN A 56 -11.30 -10.73 -5.35
CA GLN A 56 -11.93 -10.62 -6.67
C GLN A 56 -11.02 -9.79 -7.59
N PHE A 57 -10.51 -10.36 -8.68
CA PHE A 57 -9.55 -9.68 -9.56
C PHE A 57 -8.30 -9.18 -8.81
N ALA A 58 -7.81 -9.93 -7.82
CA ALA A 58 -6.55 -9.61 -7.15
C ALA A 58 -5.37 -10.15 -7.97
N GLU A 59 -4.38 -9.31 -8.24
CA GLU A 59 -3.24 -9.65 -9.08
C GLU A 59 -1.90 -9.43 -8.35
N ALA A 60 -1.19 -10.51 -8.06
CA ALA A 60 0.16 -10.47 -7.50
C ALA A 60 1.17 -10.87 -8.59
N GLN A 61 1.72 -9.87 -9.28
CA GLN A 61 2.60 -10.06 -10.46
C GLN A 61 4.09 -10.06 -10.09
N GLY A 62 4.48 -9.29 -9.07
CA GLY A 62 5.87 -9.22 -8.61
C GLY A 62 6.34 -10.46 -7.84
N ALA A 63 7.65 -10.74 -7.87
CA ALA A 63 8.21 -11.80 -7.04
C ALA A 63 8.05 -11.46 -5.54
N ARG A 64 7.54 -12.40 -4.75
CA ARG A 64 7.21 -12.25 -3.32
C ARG A 64 6.18 -11.14 -3.04
N SER A 65 5.35 -10.75 -4.01
CA SER A 65 4.33 -9.73 -3.80
C SER A 65 3.06 -10.30 -3.15
N LEU A 66 2.29 -9.42 -2.50
CA LEU A 66 1.03 -9.72 -1.85
C LEU A 66 -0.07 -8.80 -2.39
N ALA A 67 -1.14 -9.37 -2.94
CA ALA A 67 -2.35 -8.66 -3.38
C ALA A 67 -3.56 -9.24 -2.66
N LEU A 68 -4.19 -8.47 -1.76
CA LEU A 68 -5.32 -8.91 -0.95
C LEU A 68 -6.50 -7.94 -1.09
N GLY A 69 -7.59 -8.38 -1.70
CA GLY A 69 -8.83 -7.62 -1.83
C GLY A 69 -9.42 -7.60 -3.24
N LYS A 70 -10.11 -6.52 -3.62
CA LYS A 70 -10.85 -6.45 -4.89
C LYS A 70 -10.23 -5.46 -5.87
N ASN A 71 -9.96 -5.86 -7.11
CA ASN A 71 -9.29 -5.01 -8.11
C ASN A 71 -8.00 -4.41 -7.54
N VAL A 72 -7.09 -5.27 -7.06
CA VAL A 72 -5.82 -4.85 -6.48
C VAL A 72 -4.66 -5.45 -7.26
N THR A 73 -3.60 -4.68 -7.51
CA THR A 73 -2.46 -5.15 -8.30
C THR A 73 -1.12 -4.85 -7.61
N ALA A 74 -0.38 -5.89 -7.25
CA ALA A 74 0.97 -5.81 -6.68
C ALA A 74 2.03 -6.15 -7.76
N MET A 75 2.44 -5.15 -8.54
CA MET A 75 3.34 -5.33 -9.70
C MET A 75 4.82 -5.47 -9.33
N GLY A 76 5.28 -4.73 -8.32
CA GLY A 76 6.68 -4.71 -7.90
C GLY A 76 7.11 -5.93 -7.08
N GLY A 77 8.41 -6.23 -7.09
CA GLY A 77 8.96 -7.27 -6.23
C GLY A 77 8.83 -6.89 -4.75
N ASN A 78 8.46 -7.85 -3.90
CA ASN A 78 8.15 -7.64 -2.48
C ASN A 78 7.06 -6.58 -2.19
N SER A 79 6.27 -6.15 -3.19
CA SER A 79 5.23 -5.14 -2.95
C SER A 79 4.01 -5.74 -2.25
N VAL A 80 3.27 -4.90 -1.52
CA VAL A 80 2.09 -5.31 -0.76
C VAL A 80 0.93 -4.39 -1.06
N VAL A 81 -0.22 -4.93 -1.44
CA VAL A 81 -1.45 -4.18 -1.65
C VAL A 81 -2.59 -4.83 -0.89
N ILE A 82 -3.21 -4.10 0.02
CA ILE A 82 -4.38 -4.55 0.79
C ILE A 82 -5.51 -3.54 0.62
N GLY A 83 -6.63 -3.97 0.02
CA GLY A 83 -7.86 -3.18 -0.06
C GLY A 83 -8.63 -3.28 -1.37
N ARG A 84 -8.97 -2.16 -2.02
CA ARG A 84 -9.79 -2.15 -3.24
C ARG A 84 -9.38 -1.08 -4.23
N CYS A 85 -9.36 -1.36 -5.53
CA CYS A 85 -8.99 -0.36 -6.55
C CYS A 85 -7.65 0.33 -6.17
N ALA A 86 -6.62 -0.48 -5.93
CA ALA A 86 -5.31 -0.01 -5.48
C ALA A 86 -4.20 -0.77 -6.21
N ARG A 87 -3.08 -0.10 -6.52
CA ARG A 87 -1.96 -0.77 -7.22
C ARG A 87 -0.59 -0.20 -6.87
N THR A 88 0.40 -1.07 -6.71
CA THR A 88 1.81 -0.67 -6.64
C THR A 88 2.49 -0.92 -7.98
N LEU A 89 3.29 0.03 -8.47
CA LEU A 89 4.05 -0.12 -9.73
C LEU A 89 5.52 -0.51 -9.52
N THR A 90 6.05 -0.31 -8.31
CA THR A 90 7.48 -0.45 -8.02
C THR A 90 7.74 -1.42 -6.87
N SER A 91 8.97 -1.93 -6.79
CA SER A 91 9.39 -2.87 -5.75
C SER A 91 9.36 -2.24 -4.36
N ASP A 92 9.08 -3.09 -3.36
CA ASP A 92 9.04 -2.74 -1.94
C ASP A 92 8.03 -1.64 -1.59
N ALA A 93 7.15 -1.26 -2.52
CA ALA A 93 6.05 -0.34 -2.30
C ALA A 93 4.86 -1.04 -1.63
N MET A 94 4.15 -0.32 -0.76
CA MET A 94 3.04 -0.84 0.01
C MET A 94 1.82 0.08 -0.07
N ILE A 95 0.62 -0.51 -0.08
CA ILE A 95 -0.66 0.20 0.02
C ILE A 95 -1.58 -0.49 1.02
N ILE A 96 -2.24 0.31 1.87
CA ILE A 96 -3.38 -0.11 2.68
C ILE A 96 -4.53 0.88 2.42
N GLY A 97 -5.63 0.40 1.85
CA GLY A 97 -6.85 1.19 1.63
C GLY A 97 -7.41 1.08 0.22
N TYR A 98 -8.14 2.10 -0.24
CA TYR A 98 -8.86 2.01 -1.52
C TYR A 98 -8.91 3.32 -2.32
N GLY A 99 -8.79 3.20 -3.64
CA GLY A 99 -9.04 4.27 -4.60
C GLY A 99 -10.51 4.68 -4.66
N ALA A 100 -10.82 5.83 -5.25
CA ALA A 100 -12.20 6.33 -5.33
C ALA A 100 -13.12 5.34 -6.07
N ASP A 101 -12.67 4.83 -7.22
CA ASP A 101 -13.42 3.95 -8.12
C ASP A 101 -12.46 3.15 -9.05
N PRO A 102 -12.98 2.29 -9.95
CA PRO A 102 -12.16 1.53 -10.90
C PRO A 102 -11.40 2.34 -11.97
N ASP A 103 -11.60 3.65 -12.09
CA ASP A 103 -10.81 4.51 -12.97
C ASP A 103 -9.77 5.31 -12.16
N ASN A 104 -10.03 5.53 -10.87
CA ASN A 104 -9.23 6.32 -9.95
C ASN A 104 -8.64 5.44 -8.83
N TYR A 105 -7.61 4.67 -9.18
CA TYR A 105 -6.90 3.79 -8.23
C TYR A 105 -6.07 4.60 -7.24
N LEU A 106 -5.99 4.12 -5.99
CA LEU A 106 -4.89 4.51 -5.11
C LEU A 106 -3.61 3.86 -5.65
N GLU A 107 -2.71 4.65 -6.24
CA GLU A 107 -1.52 4.17 -6.92
C GLU A 107 -0.24 4.56 -6.16
N ASN A 108 0.59 3.56 -5.85
CA ASN A 108 1.92 3.77 -5.28
C ASN A 108 2.99 3.42 -6.32
N ASN A 109 3.59 4.45 -6.91
CA ASN A 109 4.68 4.34 -7.86
C ASN A 109 6.06 4.68 -7.25
N ILE A 110 6.15 4.79 -5.92
CA ILE A 110 7.38 5.17 -5.21
C ILE A 110 7.95 3.94 -4.49
N SER A 111 9.14 3.50 -4.91
CA SER A 111 9.78 2.30 -4.37
C SER A 111 10.09 2.45 -2.87
N GLY A 112 9.91 1.37 -2.10
CA GLY A 112 10.20 1.36 -0.67
C GLY A 112 9.31 2.27 0.18
N SER A 113 8.15 2.69 -0.35
CA SER A 113 7.23 3.59 0.35
C SER A 113 5.94 2.89 0.77
N LEU A 114 5.24 3.47 1.75
CA LEU A 114 3.90 3.07 2.17
C LEU A 114 2.90 4.19 1.91
N MET A 115 1.76 3.84 1.33
CA MET A 115 0.59 4.71 1.17
C MET A 115 -0.61 4.16 1.94
N ILE A 116 -1.30 5.03 2.68
CA ILE A 116 -2.59 4.73 3.31
C ILE A 116 -3.59 5.80 2.90
N GLY A 117 -4.74 5.38 2.36
CA GLY A 117 -5.77 6.29 1.86
C GLY A 117 -7.08 5.57 1.56
N PHE A 118 -8.20 6.28 1.64
CA PHE A 118 -9.54 5.71 1.52
C PHE A 118 -10.43 6.62 0.67
N GLY A 119 -10.92 6.10 -0.46
CA GLY A 119 -11.87 6.80 -1.33
C GLY A 119 -11.25 7.91 -2.19
N SER A 120 -9.94 7.87 -2.42
CA SER A 120 -9.21 8.81 -3.27
C SER A 120 -8.03 8.11 -3.94
N ASP A 121 -7.66 8.60 -5.12
CA ASP A 121 -6.41 8.29 -5.83
C ASP A 121 -5.17 8.91 -5.17
N VAL A 122 -5.36 9.81 -4.21
CA VAL A 122 -4.30 10.43 -3.40
C VAL A 122 -4.31 9.82 -1.99
N PRO A 123 -3.15 9.38 -1.45
CA PRO A 123 -3.10 8.87 -0.09
C PRO A 123 -3.29 9.99 0.93
N THR A 124 -3.94 9.67 2.05
CA THR A 124 -3.96 10.55 3.22
C THR A 124 -2.61 10.55 3.93
N LEU A 125 -2.00 9.38 4.10
CA LEU A 125 -0.71 9.18 4.74
C LEU A 125 0.28 8.55 3.76
N PHE A 126 1.48 9.10 3.72
CA PHE A 126 2.62 8.58 3.00
C PHE A 126 3.80 8.40 3.95
N VAL A 127 4.53 7.29 3.81
CA VAL A 127 5.82 7.06 4.46
C VAL A 127 6.86 6.76 3.38
N GLY A 128 7.83 7.65 3.24
CA GLY A 128 8.95 7.51 2.30
C GLY A 128 10.08 6.67 2.88
N HIS A 129 10.94 6.14 2.01
CA HIS A 129 12.11 5.37 2.42
C HIS A 129 13.20 6.27 3.03
N ALA A 130 14.04 5.69 3.89
CA ALA A 130 15.22 6.37 4.43
C ALA A 130 16.34 6.49 3.38
N SER A 131 17.20 7.50 3.52
CA SER A 131 18.38 7.70 2.65
C SER A 131 19.59 6.81 3.02
N GLY A 132 19.44 5.85 3.94
CA GLY A 132 20.50 4.91 4.31
C GLY A 132 20.35 4.34 5.72
N ALA A 133 21.30 3.48 6.10
CA ALA A 133 21.34 2.83 7.40
C ALA A 133 21.37 3.86 8.55
N GLY A 134 20.58 3.62 9.61
CA GLY A 134 20.50 4.49 10.78
C GLY A 134 19.72 5.79 10.57
N LYS A 135 19.16 6.03 9.39
CA LYS A 135 18.31 7.19 9.10
C LYS A 135 16.83 6.77 9.08
N THR A 136 15.94 7.70 9.39
CA THR A 136 14.50 7.52 9.16
C THR A 136 14.13 8.00 7.76
N GLY A 137 13.01 7.48 7.24
CA GLY A 137 12.31 8.13 6.14
C GLY A 137 11.54 9.37 6.60
N SER A 138 10.75 9.91 5.68
CA SER A 138 9.86 11.05 5.93
C SER A 138 8.40 10.61 5.90
N VAL A 139 7.56 11.29 6.67
CA VAL A 139 6.10 11.09 6.69
C VAL A 139 5.41 12.30 6.07
N GLY A 140 4.52 12.04 5.12
CA GLY A 140 3.64 13.06 4.53
C GLY A 140 2.19 12.80 4.93
N ILE A 141 1.46 13.84 5.32
CA ILE A 141 0.00 13.83 5.42
C ILE A 141 -0.54 14.79 4.36
N GLY A 142 -1.29 14.27 3.39
CA GLY A 142 -1.75 15.04 2.22
C GLY A 142 -0.65 15.37 1.19
N THR A 143 0.50 14.71 1.28
CA THR A 143 1.60 14.81 0.31
C THR A 143 2.35 13.47 0.21
N THR A 144 2.83 13.15 -1.00
CA THR A 144 3.69 11.97 -1.26
C THR A 144 5.16 12.35 -1.45
N ASN A 145 5.50 13.63 -1.35
CA ASN A 145 6.86 14.14 -1.47
C ASN A 145 7.21 15.07 -0.29
N PRO A 146 7.19 14.56 0.95
CA PRO A 146 7.55 15.35 2.13
C PRO A 146 9.01 15.84 2.04
N THR A 147 9.21 17.13 2.28
CA THR A 147 10.51 17.83 2.29
C THR A 147 11.15 17.89 3.68
N ALA A 148 10.37 17.58 4.72
CA ALA A 148 10.81 17.42 6.10
C ALA A 148 10.55 15.99 6.61
N GLN A 149 11.01 15.68 7.83
CA GLN A 149 10.77 14.37 8.43
C GLN A 149 9.26 14.10 8.66
N LEU A 150 8.48 15.14 8.96
CA LEU A 150 7.03 15.12 8.98
C LEU A 150 6.53 16.38 8.27
N GLU A 151 5.69 16.20 7.25
CA GLU A 151 5.05 17.29 6.52
C GLU A 151 3.54 17.08 6.47
N VAL A 152 2.78 18.10 6.86
CA VAL A 152 1.31 18.12 6.76
C VAL A 152 0.95 19.18 5.72
N ASN A 153 0.45 18.73 4.56
CA ASN A 153 -0.07 19.60 3.52
C ASN A 153 -1.54 19.90 3.81
N GLY A 154 -1.77 20.85 4.71
CA GLY A 154 -3.09 21.24 5.18
C GLY A 154 -3.06 21.78 6.61
N PRO A 155 -4.23 22.15 7.17
CA PRO A 155 -4.29 22.65 8.53
C PRO A 155 -3.94 21.55 9.54
N PHE A 156 -3.12 21.90 10.52
CA PHE A 156 -2.81 21.07 11.68
C PHE A 156 -3.53 21.63 12.91
N LYS A 157 -4.34 20.82 13.59
CA LYS A 157 -5.11 21.21 14.77
C LYS A 157 -4.66 20.43 16.00
N VAL A 158 -4.30 21.15 17.06
CA VAL A 158 -4.04 20.58 18.39
C VAL A 158 -5.26 20.81 19.27
N THR A 159 -5.85 19.74 19.81
CA THR A 159 -7.05 19.82 20.66
C THR A 159 -6.73 20.02 22.13
N ASP A 160 -5.58 19.54 22.60
CA ASP A 160 -5.06 19.74 23.95
C ASP A 160 -3.59 20.16 23.88
N TRP A 161 -3.35 21.44 24.15
CA TRP A 161 -2.02 22.06 24.07
C TRP A 161 -1.10 21.65 25.23
N SER A 162 -1.61 21.01 26.29
CA SER A 162 -0.78 20.57 27.42
C SER A 162 0.25 19.50 27.02
N TYR A 163 0.00 18.77 25.92
CA TYR A 163 0.96 17.80 25.36
C TYR A 163 2.07 18.45 24.54
N LEU A 164 1.96 19.73 24.15
CA LEU A 164 2.92 20.41 23.31
C LEU A 164 3.91 21.24 24.16
N GLN A 165 5.00 20.59 24.58
CA GLN A 165 5.97 21.20 25.50
C GLN A 165 6.94 22.17 24.81
N THR A 166 7.36 21.89 23.57
CA THR A 166 8.34 22.69 22.84
C THR A 166 8.02 22.73 21.36
N ILE A 167 8.08 23.92 20.75
CA ILE A 167 8.07 24.13 19.30
C ILE A 167 9.34 24.91 18.93
N ASN A 168 10.23 24.30 18.15
CA ASN A 168 11.36 25.02 17.56
C ASN A 168 11.03 25.33 16.10
N LEU A 169 10.84 26.62 15.81
CA LEU A 169 10.42 27.10 14.50
C LEU A 169 11.59 27.42 13.57
N GLY A 170 12.84 27.23 14.00
CA GLY A 170 14.01 27.45 13.14
C GLY A 170 14.14 28.87 12.55
N GLY A 171 13.44 29.86 13.12
CA GLY A 171 13.40 31.25 12.62
C GLY A 171 12.20 31.60 11.72
N TYR A 172 11.25 30.68 11.49
CA TYR A 172 10.01 30.97 10.79
C TYR A 172 9.06 31.81 11.67
N ASP A 173 8.59 32.92 11.11
CA ASP A 173 7.66 33.86 11.75
C ASP A 173 6.23 33.27 11.73
N ILE A 174 5.63 33.06 12.90
CA ILE A 174 4.21 32.69 12.98
C ILE A 174 3.42 33.98 12.91
N ASN A 175 2.72 34.21 11.81
CA ASN A 175 1.91 35.43 11.62
C ASN A 175 0.73 35.58 12.62
N GLN A 176 0.56 34.68 13.59
CA GLN A 176 -0.51 34.68 14.61
C GLN A 176 -0.09 34.00 15.94
N VAL A 177 1.08 34.35 16.50
CA VAL A 177 1.51 33.85 17.83
C VAL A 177 0.45 34.12 18.92
N ASP A 178 -0.25 35.26 18.85
CA ASP A 178 -1.20 35.68 19.89
C ASP A 178 -2.47 34.80 19.97
N GLU A 179 -2.81 34.02 18.93
CA GLU A 179 -3.93 33.04 18.97
C GLU A 179 -3.49 31.64 19.45
N ILE A 180 -2.22 31.29 19.29
CA ILE A 180 -1.68 29.97 19.65
C ILE A 180 -1.29 29.92 21.13
N ILE A 181 -0.72 31.01 21.65
CA ILE A 181 -0.33 31.11 23.06
C ILE A 181 -1.42 31.92 23.78
N GLY A 182 -2.62 31.36 23.90
CA GLY A 182 -3.77 32.05 24.49
C GLY A 182 -3.37 32.84 25.74
N ASN A 183 -3.35 34.17 25.65
CA ASN A 183 -3.31 35.17 26.72
C ASN A 183 -2.60 34.79 28.05
N ASN A 184 -1.44 34.13 28.00
CA ASN A 184 -0.59 33.94 29.18
C ASN A 184 0.55 34.97 29.23
N ARG A 185 0.24 36.23 28.87
CA ARG A 185 1.01 37.38 29.36
C ARG A 185 0.41 37.84 30.67
N LYS A 186 0.93 37.31 31.78
CA LYS A 186 0.97 38.03 33.06
C LYS A 186 2.41 38.43 33.33
#